data_AF-A0A1H4AYH7-F1
#
_entry.id   AF-A0A1H4AYH7-F1
#
_cell.length_a   1.000
_cell.length_b   1.000
_cell.length_c   1.000
_cell.angle_alpha   90.00
_cell.angle_beta   90.00
_cell.angle_gamma   90.00
#
_symmetry.space_group_name_H-M   'P 1'
#
loop_
_entity.id
_entity.type
_entity.pdbx_description
1 polymer ?
#
loop_
_entity_poly.entity_id
_entity_poly.type
_entity_poly.pdbx_seq_one_letter_code
_entity_poly.pdbx_strand_id
1 'polypeptide(L)'
;MYIHRTLQKTIQLASQSFPVLLLTGARQVGKTTLLEACAEPTRRYVTLDDPEQAALARTDPALFFQRHRCLPPYLARLVPAHGTG
;
A
#
# COMPACT_ATOMS: atom_id res chain seq x y z
N MET A 1 -3.37 -24.98 7.02
CA MET A 1 -4.50 -25.03 6.06
C MET A 1 -5.06 -23.61 5.91
N TYR A 2 -5.12 -23.08 4.69
CA TYR A 2 -5.71 -21.76 4.43
C TYR A 2 -7.23 -21.90 4.36
N ILE A 3 -7.96 -21.00 5.02
CA ILE A 3 -9.43 -20.96 5.00
C ILE A 3 -9.84 -19.82 4.07
N HIS A 4 -10.62 -20.14 3.03
CA HIS A 4 -11.19 -19.12 2.16
C HIS A 4 -12.06 -18.15 2.98
N ARG A 5 -11.76 -16.86 2.87
CA ARG A 5 -12.50 -15.80 3.55
C ARG A 5 -13.52 -15.19 2.62
N THR A 6 -14.76 -15.00 3.08
CA THR A 6 -15.81 -14.30 2.33
C THR A 6 -15.36 -12.91 1.84
N LEU A 7 -14.53 -12.23 2.65
CA LEU A 7 -14.02 -10.89 2.36
C LEU A 7 -13.07 -10.83 1.15
N GLN A 8 -12.54 -11.98 0.68
CA GLN A 8 -11.63 -12.06 -0.46
C GLN A 8 -12.27 -11.46 -1.72
N LYS A 9 -13.54 -11.81 -2.01
CA LYS A 9 -14.26 -11.29 -3.18
C LYS A 9 -14.46 -9.78 -3.09
N THR A 10 -14.76 -9.26 -1.89
CA THR A 10 -14.93 -7.83 -1.66
C THR A 10 -13.62 -7.07 -1.85
N ILE A 11 -12.50 -7.59 -1.36
CA ILE A 11 -11.17 -6.99 -1.56
C ILE A 11 -10.84 -6.91 -3.06
N GLN A 12 -11.07 -7.99 -3.81
CA GLN A 12 -10.79 -8.03 -5.25
C GLN A 12 -11.63 -7.02 -6.03
N LEU A 13 -12.94 -6.95 -5.78
CA LEU A 13 -13.81 -5.98 -6.45
C LEU A 13 -13.45 -4.54 -6.08
N ALA A 14 -13.23 -4.26 -4.80
CA ALA A 14 -12.85 -2.92 -4.36
C ALA A 14 -11.47 -2.50 -4.91
N SER A 15 -10.55 -3.46 -5.08
CA SER A 15 -9.21 -3.22 -5.64
C SER A 15 -9.22 -2.75 -7.08
N GLN A 16 -10.28 -3.03 -7.83
CA GLN A 16 -10.46 -2.59 -9.22
C GLN A 16 -10.95 -1.14 -9.29
N SER A 17 -11.70 -0.69 -8.29
CA SER A 17 -12.33 0.64 -8.27
C SER A 17 -11.56 1.67 -7.45
N PHE A 18 -10.81 1.24 -6.44
CA PHE A 18 -10.13 2.12 -5.49
C PHE A 18 -8.62 1.87 -5.48
N PRO A 19 -7.79 2.91 -5.67
CA PRO A 19 -6.33 2.77 -5.64
C PRO A 19 -5.79 2.47 -4.24
N VAL A 20 -6.57 2.76 -3.19
CA VAL A 20 -6.20 2.56 -1.79
C VAL A 20 -7.33 1.83 -1.06
N LEU A 21 -6.98 0.76 -0.35
CA LEU A 21 -7.89 0.00 0.50
C LEU A 21 -7.30 -0.13 1.90
N LEU A 22 -8.15 0.04 2.92
CA LEU A 22 -7.78 -0.15 4.32
C LEU A 22 -8.52 -1.38 4.87
N LEU A 23 -7.75 -2.41 5.25
CA LEU A 23 -8.30 -3.59 5.92
C LEU A 23 -8.08 -3.46 7.44
N THR A 24 -9.17 -3.27 8.18
CA THR A 24 -9.15 -3.20 9.65
C THR A 24 -9.73 -4.47 10.28
N GLY A 25 -9.57 -4.62 11.60
CA GLY A 25 -10.14 -5.73 12.37
C GLY A 25 -9.28 -6.14 13.57
N ALA A 26 -9.83 -6.98 14.44
CA ALA A 26 -9.20 -7.42 15.69
C ALA A 26 -7.79 -8.03 15.48
N ARG A 27 -6.95 -8.00 16.52
CA ARG A 27 -5.61 -8.62 16.47
C ARG A 27 -5.75 -10.14 16.24
N GLN A 28 -4.80 -10.72 15.51
CA GLN A 28 -4.69 -12.18 15.28
C GLN A 28 -5.83 -12.86 14.48
N VAL A 29 -6.69 -12.11 13.79
CA VAL A 29 -7.76 -12.70 12.94
C VAL A 29 -7.29 -13.19 11.55
N GLY A 30 -5.98 -13.04 11.23
CA GLY A 30 -5.41 -13.46 9.95
C GLY A 30 -5.49 -12.43 8.82
N LYS A 31 -5.46 -11.13 9.15
CA LYS A 31 -5.51 -10.03 8.16
C LYS A 31 -4.37 -10.11 7.14
N THR A 32 -3.14 -10.31 7.60
CA THR A 32 -1.96 -10.46 6.75
C THR A 32 -2.12 -11.64 5.81
N THR A 33 -2.53 -12.80 6.34
CA THR A 33 -2.77 -14.00 5.56
C THR A 33 -3.85 -13.80 4.48
N LEU A 34 -4.91 -13.04 4.79
CA LEU A 34 -5.93 -12.70 3.80
C LEU A 34 -5.38 -11.78 2.70
N LEU A 35 -4.59 -10.76 3.06
CA LEU A 35 -3.99 -9.85 2.09
C LEU A 35 -3.00 -10.58 1.17
N GLU A 36 -2.16 -11.46 1.72
CA GLU A 36 -1.24 -12.30 0.96
C GLU A 36 -1.97 -13.24 0.00
N ALA A 37 -3.06 -13.86 0.45
CA ALA A 37 -3.88 -14.71 -0.41
C ALA A 37 -4.66 -13.95 -1.50
N CYS A 38 -4.86 -12.64 -1.32
CA CYS A 38 -5.45 -11.74 -2.32
C CYS A 38 -4.41 -11.02 -3.17
N ALA A 39 -3.11 -11.21 -2.91
CA ALA A 39 -2.06 -10.45 -3.56
C ALA A 39 -1.96 -10.82 -5.05
N GLU A 40 -2.11 -9.82 -5.90
CA GLU A 40 -1.84 -9.93 -7.33
C GLU A 40 -0.31 -9.91 -7.56
N PRO A 41 0.22 -10.59 -8.60
CA PRO A 41 1.66 -10.65 -8.87
C PRO A 41 2.33 -9.28 -9.04
N THR A 42 1.55 -8.26 -9.38
CA THR A 42 2.01 -6.89 -9.63
C THR A 42 2.05 -6.02 -8.37
N ARG A 43 1.47 -6.48 -7.25
CA ARG A 43 1.41 -5.72 -6.00
C ARG A 43 2.63 -6.02 -5.13
N ARG A 44 3.25 -4.96 -4.62
CA ARG A 44 4.34 -5.06 -3.65
C ARG A 44 3.80 -5.04 -2.22
N TYR A 45 4.25 -6.01 -1.43
CA TYR A 45 4.00 -6.04 0.00
C TYR A 45 5.12 -5.32 0.73
N VAL A 46 4.76 -4.37 1.60
CA VAL A 46 5.67 -3.65 2.49
C VAL A 46 5.07 -3.70 3.88
N THR A 47 5.84 -4.16 4.85
CA THR A 47 5.43 -4.08 6.27
C THR A 47 6.02 -2.82 6.91
N LEU A 48 5.21 -2.16 7.74
CA LEU A 48 5.67 -1.07 8.61
C LEU A 48 6.06 -1.57 10.01
N ASP A 49 6.21 -2.90 10.18
CA ASP A 49 6.84 -3.47 11.36
C ASP A 49 8.36 -3.25 11.35
N ASP A 50 8.94 -3.04 10.15
CA ASP A 50 10.31 -2.58 9.99
C ASP A 50 10.39 -1.10 10.40
N PRO A 51 11.16 -0.75 11.46
CA PRO A 51 11.25 0.61 11.97
C PRO A 51 11.81 1.60 10.93
N GLU A 52 12.68 1.16 10.01
CA GLU A 52 13.17 2.03 8.94
C GLU A 52 12.08 2.35 7.92
N GLN A 53 11.25 1.35 7.55
CA GLN A 53 10.11 1.57 6.66
C GLN A 53 9.06 2.45 7.32
N ALA A 54 8.77 2.22 8.60
CA ALA A 54 7.84 3.03 9.38
C ALA A 54 8.31 4.48 9.52
N ALA A 55 9.60 4.69 9.78
CA ALA A 55 10.19 6.02 9.85
C ALA A 55 10.09 6.71 8.50
N LEU A 56 10.53 6.06 7.41
CA LEU A 56 10.49 6.63 6.05
C LEU A 56 9.06 7.02 5.63
N ALA A 57 8.08 6.14 5.86
CA ALA A 57 6.68 6.43 5.55
C ALA A 57 6.13 7.65 6.32
N ARG A 58 6.68 7.96 7.50
CA ARG A 58 6.26 9.10 8.33
C ARG A 58 7.01 10.38 8.01
N THR A 59 8.32 10.30 7.74
CA THR A 59 9.20 11.46 7.56
C THR A 59 9.26 11.94 6.12
N ASP A 60 9.25 11.03 5.14
CA ASP A 60 9.23 11.35 3.71
C ASP A 60 8.32 10.38 2.93
N PRO A 61 7.00 10.61 2.94
CA PRO A 61 6.04 9.77 2.24
C PRO A 61 6.30 9.71 0.73
N ALA A 62 6.77 10.81 0.13
CA ALA A 62 7.02 10.86 -1.31
C ALA A 62 8.14 9.89 -1.69
N LEU A 63 9.26 9.91 -0.96
CA LEU A 63 10.37 8.98 -1.13
C LEU A 63 9.95 7.53 -0.82
N PHE A 64 9.11 7.32 0.21
CA PHE A 64 8.55 6.00 0.51
C PHE A 64 7.83 5.40 -0.71
N PHE A 65 6.92 6.15 -1.33
CA PHE A 65 6.18 5.67 -2.51
C PHE A 65 7.09 5.49 -3.75
N GLN A 66 8.10 6.34 -3.93
CA GLN A 66 9.09 6.19 -5.00
C GLN A 66 9.92 4.91 -4.84
N ARG A 67 10.44 4.66 -3.63
CA ARG A 67 11.26 3.48 -3.31
C ARG A 67 10.51 2.18 -3.58
N HIS A 68 9.25 2.14 -3.20
CA HIS A 68 8.41 0.96 -3.39
C HIS A 68 7.76 0.88 -4.78
N ARG A 69 8.01 1.86 -5.66
CA ARG A 69 7.43 1.97 -7.01
C ARG A 69 5.90 1.85 -7.00
N CYS A 70 5.27 2.40 -5.97
CA CYS A 70 3.83 2.40 -5.78
C CYS A 70 3.19 3.76 -6.10
N LEU A 71 3.97 4.71 -6.62
CA LEU A 71 3.43 5.92 -7.22
C LEU A 71 2.60 5.56 -8.46
N PRO A 72 1.31 5.92 -8.50
CA PRO A 72 0.58 5.95 -9.74
C PRO A 72 1.28 6.92 -10.71
N PRO A 73 1.25 6.65 -12.03
CA PRO A 73 1.93 7.48 -13.03
C PRO A 73 1.42 8.93 -13.11
N TYR A 74 0.38 9.30 -12.37
CA TYR A 74 -0.29 10.60 -12.44
C TYR A 74 0.07 11.60 -11.33
N LEU A 75 0.97 11.29 -10.39
CA LEU A 75 1.31 12.22 -9.28
C LEU A 75 2.80 12.55 -9.20
N ALA A 76 3.34 13.09 -10.29
CA ALA A 76 4.64 13.77 -10.29
C ALA A 76 4.54 15.09 -11.06
N ARG A 77 4.11 16.16 -10.37
CA ARG A 77 4.49 17.52 -10.73
C ARG A 77 4.71 18.35 -9.48
N LEU A 78 5.90 18.20 -8.89
CA LEU A 78 6.49 19.30 -8.13
C LEU A 78 7.15 20.22 -9.16
N VAL A 79 6.49 21.34 -9.44
CA VAL A 79 7.05 22.42 -10.26
C VAL A 79 8.27 22.96 -9.52
N PRO A 80 9.46 23.05 -10.15
CA PRO A 80 10.60 23.71 -9.51
C PRO A 80 10.26 25.19 -9.33
N ALA A 81 10.43 25.69 -8.11
CA ALA A 81 10.44 27.13 -7.86
C ALA A 81 11.72 27.71 -8.47
N HIS A 82 11.70 27.94 -9.79
CA HIS A 82 12.61 28.91 -10.38
C HIS A 82 12.13 30.30 -9.96
N GLY A 83 12.91 30.90 -9.07
CA GLY A 83 12.82 32.31 -8.71
C GLY A 83 14.23 32.83 -8.46
N THR A 84 15.03 32.93 -9.53
CA THR A 84 16.12 33.89 -9.62
C THR A 84 15.52 35.30 -9.56
N GLY A 85 15.98 36.07 -8.59
CA GLY A 85 15.70 37.49 -8.36
C GLY A 85 16.47 37.93 -7.14
#